data_AF-A0A561VP05-F1
#
_entry.id   AF-A0A561VP05-F1
#
_cell.length_a   1.000
_cell.length_b   1.000
_cell.length_c   1.000
_cell.angle_alpha   90.00
_cell.angle_beta   90.00
_cell.angle_gamma   90.00
#
_symmetry.space_group_name_H-M   'P 1'
#
loop_
_entity.id
_entity.type
_entity.pdbx_description
1 polymer ?
#
loop_
_entity_poly.entity_id
_entity_poly.type
_entity_poly.pdbx_seq_one_letter_code
_entity_poly.pdbx_strand_id
1 'polypeptide(L)'
;MAIAMVSSFSECYSQDHYRHNAHLWHMELLVKAGLFPELAEHAKTDVHARRRLDRFLYEEGRDSELRQRAQRGDRTALHFLVRLLRARGERTAAQQAVADIDPADTYAIELAHQPPADG
;
A
#
# COMPACT_ATOMS: atom_id res chain seq x y z
N MET A 1 7.24 -25.92 -0.26
CA MET A 1 7.41 -25.42 -1.64
C MET A 1 8.07 -24.04 -1.58
N ALA A 2 9.37 -23.95 -1.88
CA ALA A 2 10.16 -22.71 -1.73
C ALA A 2 10.59 -22.07 -3.07
N ILE A 3 10.29 -22.72 -4.20
CA ILE A 3 10.77 -22.29 -5.53
C ILE A 3 9.96 -21.11 -6.09
N ALA A 4 8.69 -20.93 -5.69
CA ALA A 4 7.86 -19.82 -6.18
C ALA A 4 8.18 -18.45 -5.54
N MET A 5 8.62 -18.41 -4.26
CA MET A 5 8.86 -17.14 -3.54
C MET A 5 10.15 -16.42 -3.95
N VAL A 6 11.15 -17.14 -4.45
CA VAL A 6 12.39 -16.53 -4.95
C VAL A 6 12.17 -15.83 -6.31
N SER A 7 11.17 -16.26 -7.09
CA SER A 7 10.93 -15.73 -8.43
C SER A 7 10.40 -14.29 -8.42
N SER A 8 9.41 -13.97 -7.57
CA SER A 8 8.80 -12.61 -7.55
C SER A 8 9.74 -11.52 -7.05
N PHE A 9 10.52 -11.79 -6.00
CA PHE A 9 11.47 -10.81 -5.45
C PHE A 9 12.57 -10.44 -6.45
N SER A 10 13.04 -11.42 -7.24
CA SER A 10 14.08 -11.19 -8.25
C SER A 10 13.62 -10.32 -9.43
N GLU A 11 12.32 -10.30 -9.72
CA GLU A 11 11.76 -9.58 -10.87
C GLU A 11 11.47 -8.11 -10.54
N CYS A 12 11.16 -7.78 -9.29
CA CYS A 12 11.04 -6.40 -8.80
C CYS A 12 12.30 -5.57 -9.08
N TYR A 13 13.47 -6.18 -8.92
CA TYR A 13 14.79 -5.52 -9.03
C TYR A 13 15.58 -6.00 -10.26
N SER A 14 14.91 -6.65 -11.21
CA SER A 14 15.57 -7.10 -12.43
C SER A 14 16.06 -5.90 -13.23
N GLN A 15 17.32 -5.91 -13.64
CA GLN A 15 17.86 -4.94 -14.60
C GLN A 15 17.34 -5.18 -16.02
N ASP A 16 16.67 -6.32 -16.26
CA ASP A 16 15.99 -6.60 -17.52
C ASP A 16 14.64 -5.89 -17.56
N HIS A 17 14.56 -4.86 -18.41
CA HIS A 17 13.37 -4.02 -18.57
C HIS A 17 12.13 -4.82 -19.04
N TYR A 18 12.30 -5.88 -19.82
CA TYR A 18 11.15 -6.68 -20.29
C TYR A 18 10.56 -7.49 -19.14
N ARG A 19 11.41 -8.10 -18.32
CA ARG A 19 10.97 -8.87 -17.15
C ARG A 19 10.32 -7.96 -16.10
N HIS A 20 10.93 -6.80 -15.85
CA HIS A 20 10.35 -5.82 -14.95
C HIS A 20 8.97 -5.33 -15.44
N ASN A 21 8.83 -5.01 -16.73
CA ASN A 21 7.55 -4.58 -17.30
C ASN A 21 6.49 -5.69 -17.29
N ALA A 22 6.86 -6.92 -17.62
CA ALA A 22 5.95 -8.07 -17.55
C ALA A 22 5.45 -8.28 -16.11
N HIS A 23 6.35 -8.12 -15.13
CA HIS A 23 6.00 -8.19 -13.72
C HIS A 23 5.02 -7.08 -13.30
N LEU A 24 5.28 -5.82 -13.70
CA LEU A 24 4.35 -4.71 -13.45
C LEU A 24 2.98 -4.97 -14.07
N TRP A 25 2.95 -5.52 -15.28
CA TRP A 25 1.71 -5.86 -15.97
C TRP A 25 0.96 -7.01 -15.29
N HIS A 26 1.66 -8.03 -14.79
CA HIS A 26 1.05 -9.11 -14.03
C HIS A 26 0.34 -8.57 -12.78
N MET A 27 0.99 -7.70 -12.00
CA MET A 27 0.36 -7.12 -10.81
C MET A 27 -0.87 -6.26 -11.16
N GLU A 28 -0.82 -5.55 -12.28
CA GLU A 28 -1.97 -4.79 -12.80
C GLU A 28 -3.13 -5.70 -13.22
N LEU A 29 -2.82 -6.83 -13.85
CA LEU A 29 -3.82 -7.81 -14.27
C LEU A 29 -4.55 -8.41 -13.06
N LEU A 30 -3.84 -8.72 -11.98
CA LEU A 30 -4.45 -9.22 -10.73
C LEU A 30 -5.47 -8.22 -10.17
N VAL A 31 -5.15 -6.93 -10.15
CA VAL A 31 -6.09 -5.87 -9.74
C VAL A 31 -7.32 -5.86 -10.65
N LYS A 32 -7.12 -5.83 -11.97
CA LYS A 32 -8.22 -5.79 -12.95
C LYS A 32 -9.11 -7.02 -12.90
N ALA A 33 -8.55 -8.17 -12.56
CA ALA A 33 -9.29 -9.42 -12.41
C ALA A 33 -9.97 -9.57 -11.03
N GLY A 34 -9.78 -8.63 -10.11
CA GLY A 34 -10.31 -8.72 -8.75
C GLY A 34 -9.66 -9.79 -7.88
N LEU A 35 -8.48 -10.28 -8.28
CA LEU A 35 -7.72 -11.34 -7.60
C LEU A 35 -6.89 -10.77 -6.44
N PHE A 36 -7.59 -10.17 -5.47
CA PHE A 36 -6.99 -9.51 -4.32
C PHE A 36 -6.31 -10.46 -3.33
N PRO A 37 -6.80 -11.69 -3.06
CA PRO A 37 -6.08 -12.65 -2.23
C PRO A 37 -4.69 -12.97 -2.79
N GLU A 38 -4.59 -13.21 -4.10
CA GLU A 38 -3.33 -13.49 -4.80
C GLU A 38 -2.41 -12.27 -4.77
N LEU A 39 -2.95 -11.07 -5.04
CA LEU A 39 -2.19 -9.83 -4.92
C LEU A 39 -1.70 -9.57 -3.48
N ALA A 40 -2.49 -9.93 -2.47
CA ALA A 40 -2.12 -9.81 -1.06
C ALA A 40 -1.01 -10.78 -0.67
N GLU A 41 -1.00 -12.00 -1.22
CA GLU A 41 0.12 -12.93 -1.05
C GLU A 41 1.41 -12.37 -1.68
N HIS A 42 1.33 -11.84 -2.91
CA HIS A 42 2.47 -11.18 -3.53
C HIS A 42 2.96 -9.97 -2.72
N ALA A 43 2.04 -9.17 -2.18
CA ALA A 43 2.35 -7.96 -1.40
C ALA A 43 3.19 -8.22 -0.13
N LYS A 44 3.30 -9.46 0.34
CA LYS A 44 4.17 -9.82 1.47
C LYS A 44 5.64 -9.65 1.15
N THR A 45 6.04 -9.89 -0.10
CA THR A 45 7.46 -9.84 -0.53
C THR A 45 7.70 -8.89 -1.70
N ASP A 46 6.64 -8.39 -2.34
CA ASP A 46 6.71 -7.61 -3.57
C ASP A 46 6.22 -6.17 -3.35
N VAL A 47 7.10 -5.21 -3.61
CA VAL A 47 6.80 -3.79 -3.40
C VAL A 47 5.75 -3.24 -4.39
N HIS A 48 5.69 -3.78 -5.61
CA HIS A 48 4.73 -3.35 -6.62
C HIS A 48 3.35 -3.93 -6.36
N ALA A 49 3.28 -5.19 -5.92
CA ALA A 49 2.03 -5.81 -5.48
C ALA A 49 1.45 -5.05 -4.28
N ARG A 50 2.30 -4.77 -3.28
CA ARG A 50 1.93 -4.01 -2.08
C ARG A 50 1.36 -2.64 -2.42
N ARG A 51 2.09 -1.85 -3.21
CA ARG A 51 1.65 -0.51 -3.63
C ARG A 51 0.32 -0.54 -4.41
N ARG A 52 0.11 -1.55 -5.27
CA ARG A 52 -1.14 -1.70 -6.02
C ARG A 52 -2.30 -2.06 -5.12
N LEU A 53 -2.09 -3.00 -4.19
CA LEU A 53 -3.12 -3.38 -3.23
C LEU A 53 -3.50 -2.19 -2.35
N ASP A 54 -2.54 -1.48 -1.76
CA ASP A 54 -2.83 -0.34 -0.88
C ASP A 54 -3.53 0.81 -1.63
N ARG A 55 -3.14 1.05 -2.89
CA ARG A 55 -3.83 2.01 -3.77
C ARG A 55 -5.28 1.60 -4.00
N PHE A 56 -5.52 0.34 -4.37
CA PHE A 56 -6.87 -0.16 -4.59
C PHE A 56 -7.73 -0.02 -3.33
N LEU A 57 -7.20 -0.40 -2.16
CA LEU A 57 -7.90 -0.24 -0.88
C LEU A 57 -8.23 1.23 -0.57
N TYR A 58 -7.33 2.16 -0.92
CA TYR A 58 -7.60 3.59 -0.80
C TYR A 58 -8.73 4.06 -1.73
N GLU A 59 -8.70 3.65 -3.00
CA GLU A 59 -9.69 4.02 -4.01
C GLU A 59 -11.09 3.49 -3.65
N GLU A 60 -11.17 2.28 -3.09
CA GLU A 60 -12.41 1.68 -2.58
C GLU A 60 -12.80 2.17 -1.17
N GLY A 61 -11.97 3.00 -0.52
CA GLY A 61 -12.24 3.53 0.80
C GLY A 61 -12.19 2.48 1.93
N ARG A 62 -11.40 1.43 1.80
CA ARG A 62 -11.29 0.30 2.76
C ARG A 62 -10.28 0.63 3.87
N ASP A 63 -10.59 1.61 4.71
CA ASP A 63 -9.70 2.09 5.79
C ASP A 63 -9.32 1.00 6.81
N SER A 64 -10.25 0.11 7.14
CA SER A 64 -10.01 -0.96 8.11
C SER A 64 -8.92 -1.94 7.65
N GLU A 65 -8.84 -2.20 6.35
CA GLU A 65 -7.83 -3.09 5.77
C GLU A 65 -6.48 -2.41 5.63
N LEU A 66 -6.47 -1.13 5.22
CA LEU A 66 -5.27 -0.31 5.26
C LEU A 66 -4.68 -0.25 6.68
N ARG A 67 -5.53 -0.05 7.70
CA ARG A 67 -5.12 -0.08 9.11
C ARG A 67 -4.52 -1.43 9.51
N GLN A 68 -5.17 -2.54 9.16
CA GLN A 68 -4.65 -3.87 9.49
C GLN A 68 -3.27 -4.13 8.86
N ARG A 69 -3.08 -3.71 7.60
CA ARG A 69 -1.81 -3.85 6.89
C ARG A 69 -0.73 -2.95 7.51
N ALA A 70 -1.08 -1.71 7.82
CA ALA A 70 -0.19 -0.77 8.48
C ALA A 70 0.30 -1.28 9.85
N GLN A 71 -0.61 -1.84 10.66
CA GLN A 71 -0.27 -2.49 11.94
C GLN A 71 0.67 -3.69 11.80
N ARG A 72 0.73 -4.31 10.61
CA ARG A 72 1.69 -5.38 10.30
C ARG A 72 3.03 -4.85 9.76
N GLY A 73 3.26 -3.54 9.82
CA GLY A 73 4.49 -2.88 9.39
C GLY A 73 4.47 -2.37 7.95
N ASP A 74 3.33 -2.39 7.26
CA ASP A 74 3.20 -1.82 5.93
C ASP A 74 3.09 -0.29 5.99
N ARG A 75 4.24 0.39 5.88
CA ARG A 75 4.28 1.87 5.88
C ARG A 75 3.50 2.49 4.72
N THR A 76 3.45 1.84 3.55
CA THR A 76 2.68 2.38 2.41
C THR A 76 1.18 2.35 2.72
N ALA A 77 0.70 1.28 3.35
CA ALA A 77 -0.69 1.21 3.82
C ALA A 77 -1.00 2.31 4.87
N LEU A 78 -0.07 2.64 5.77
CA LEU A 78 -0.24 3.75 6.71
C LEU A 78 -0.44 5.08 5.97
N HIS A 79 0.40 5.36 4.97
CA HIS A 79 0.31 6.61 4.19
C HIS A 79 -1.03 6.70 3.45
N PHE A 80 -1.50 5.61 2.85
CA PHE A 80 -2.81 5.57 2.20
C PHE A 80 -3.97 5.70 3.19
N LEU A 81 -3.89 5.09 4.38
CA LEU A 81 -4.88 5.27 5.45
C LEU A 81 -5.00 6.74 5.85
N VAL A 82 -3.87 7.40 6.11
CA VAL A 82 -3.85 8.82 6.49
C VAL A 82 -4.45 9.67 5.36
N ARG A 83 -4.09 9.43 4.10
CA ARG A 83 -4.68 10.13 2.94
C ARG A 83 -6.19 9.92 2.84
N LEU A 84 -6.67 8.70 3.09
CA LEU A 84 -8.09 8.38 3.01
C LEU A 84 -8.89 9.13 4.07
N LEU A 85 -8.45 9.06 5.33
CA LEU A 85 -9.08 9.75 6.46
C LEU A 85 -9.07 11.27 6.23
N ARG A 86 -7.96 11.80 5.72
CA ARG A 86 -7.81 13.20 5.31
C ARG A 86 -8.80 13.61 4.22
N ALA A 87 -8.93 12.80 3.17
CA ALA A 87 -9.87 13.07 2.08
C ALA A 87 -11.33 13.09 2.55
N ARG A 88 -11.65 12.36 3.62
CA ARG A 88 -12.96 12.38 4.29
C ARG A 88 -13.15 13.52 5.31
N GLY A 89 -12.13 14.35 5.53
CA GLY A 89 -12.16 15.41 6.55
C GLY A 89 -11.92 14.92 7.98
N GLU A 90 -11.57 13.65 8.17
CA GLU A 90 -11.39 13.00 9.47
C GLU A 90 -9.98 13.23 10.04
N ARG A 91 -9.61 14.50 10.22
CA ARG A 91 -8.24 14.89 10.62
C ARG A 91 -7.80 14.26 11.94
N THR A 92 -8.67 14.24 12.94
CA THR A 92 -8.36 13.62 14.24
C THR A 92 -8.12 12.12 14.10
N ALA A 93 -8.92 11.42 13.28
CA ALA A 93 -8.71 10.00 13.02
C ALA A 93 -7.39 9.75 12.28
N ALA A 94 -7.02 10.63 11.33
CA ALA A 94 -5.75 10.54 10.63
C ALA A 94 -4.55 10.68 11.58
N GLN A 95 -4.59 11.67 12.48
CA GLN A 95 -3.54 11.87 13.50
C GLN A 95 -3.47 10.69 14.47
N GLN A 96 -4.62 10.19 14.93
CA GLN A 96 -4.68 9.04 15.82
C GLN A 96 -4.13 7.79 15.15
N ALA A 97 -4.42 7.56 13.86
CA ALA A 97 -3.88 6.43 13.12
C ALA A 97 -2.35 6.43 13.05
N VAL A 98 -1.72 7.60 12.89
CA VAL A 98 -0.25 7.73 12.93
C VAL A 98 0.27 7.44 14.32
N ALA A 99 -0.33 8.06 15.35
CA ALA A 99 0.09 7.91 16.74
C ALA A 99 0.01 6.44 17.22
N ASP A 100 -1.03 5.73 16.81
CA ASP A 100 -1.28 4.33 17.21
C ASP A 100 -0.40 3.32 16.49
N ILE A 101 -0.03 3.59 15.23
CA ILE A 101 0.58 2.59 14.35
C ILE A 101 2.09 2.79 14.21
N ASP A 102 2.52 3.99 13.84
CA ASP A 102 3.94 4.33 13.71
C ASP A 102 4.14 5.83 14.02
N PRO A 103 4.27 6.20 15.30
CA PRO A 103 4.45 7.58 15.72
C PRO A 103 5.83 8.15 15.32
N ALA A 104 6.73 7.33 14.76
CA ALA A 104 8.04 7.75 14.28
C ALA A 104 8.07 7.99 12.76
N ASP A 105 7.02 7.63 12.01
CA ASP A 105 6.94 7.87 10.57
C ASP A 105 6.70 9.36 10.29
N THR A 106 7.80 10.10 10.11
CA THR A 106 7.78 11.56 9.87
C THR A 106 6.90 11.95 8.67
N TYR A 107 6.89 11.13 7.62
CA TYR A 107 6.07 11.41 6.44
C TYR A 107 4.57 11.25 6.75
N ALA A 108 4.20 10.21 7.49
CA ALA A 108 2.82 10.01 7.92
C ALA A 108 2.36 11.13 8.86
N ILE A 109 3.23 11.60 9.76
CA ILE A 109 2.97 12.76 10.64
C ILE A 109 2.69 14.01 9.79
N GLU A 110 3.61 14.38 8.90
CA GLU A 110 3.44 15.55 8.01
C GLU A 110 2.12 15.48 7.23
N LEU A 111 1.84 14.31 6.65
CA LEU A 111 0.63 14.04 5.90
C LEU A 111 -0.65 14.13 6.75
N ALA A 112 -0.61 13.78 8.03
CA ALA A 112 -1.75 13.92 8.94
C ALA A 112 -1.98 15.40 9.35
N HIS A 113 -0.92 16.21 9.39
CA HIS A 113 -0.96 17.59 9.87
C HIS A 113 -1.14 18.65 8.80
N GLN A 114 -0.82 18.36 7.53
CA GLN A 114 -0.92 19.30 6.41
C GLN A 114 -2.29 20.03 6.39
N PRO A 115 -2.38 21.32 6.07
CA PRO A 115 -3.66 21.99 5.92
C PRO A 115 -4.52 21.29 4.83
N PRO A 116 -5.86 21.43 4.85
CA PRO A 116 -6.69 21.02 3.71
C PRO A 116 -6.14 21.71 2.47
N ALA A 117 -6.04 20.99 1.34
CA ALA A 117 -5.73 21.65 0.09
C ALA A 117 -6.93 22.55 -0.23
N ASP A 118 -6.70 23.86 -0.31
CA ASP A 118 -7.72 24.82 -0.72
C ASP A 118 -8.29 24.34 -2.07
N GLY A 119 -9.59 24.04 -2.08
CA GLY A 119 -10.35 23.61 -3.25
C GLY A 119 -11.02 24.78 -3.95
#